data_AF-A0A8C5SCU1-F1
#
_entry.id   AF-A0A8C5SCU1-F1
#
_cell.length_a   1.000
_cell.length_b   1.000
_cell.length_c   1.000
_cell.angle_alpha   90.00
_cell.angle_beta   90.00
_cell.angle_gamma   90.00
#
_symmetry.space_group_name_H-M   'P 1'
#
loop_
_entity.id
_entity.type
_entity.pdbx_description
1 polymer ?
#
loop_
_entity_poly.entity_id
_entity_poly.type
_entity_poly.pdbx_seq_one_letter_code
_entity_poly.pdbx_strand_id
1 'polypeptide(L)'
;FYCESKQRCMEGFLQDPEGNCVDINECTSLPEPCKAGFNCINTVGSYTCQKNLLICSRGYHSSEDGTRCVDVNECQSSTHRCGEGQICHNLPGAYRCDCKMGYQYDSFSRTCIDINECWNYPGQLCQHSCENTPGSYHCSCSSGFRLAYDGKHCEDVNECDSNPCNQECANIYGSYQCYCRQGYQLAEDSHSCKDIDECAQSAGILCTFRCLNVPGSYQCACPDQGYTMAANGRTCRGKNEREKIASCH
;
A
#
# COMPACT_ATOMS: atom_id res chain seq x y z
N PHE A 1 -4.74 -93.83 56.58
CA PHE A 1 -4.04 -92.66 56.01
C PHE A 1 -4.14 -92.75 54.50
N TYR A 2 -5.09 -92.04 53.90
CA TYR A 2 -5.13 -91.79 52.46
C TYR A 2 -5.32 -90.29 52.30
N CYS A 3 -4.25 -89.60 51.90
CA CYS A 3 -4.33 -88.20 51.46
C CYS A 3 -4.90 -88.22 50.04
N GLU A 4 -6.16 -87.83 49.86
CA GLU A 4 -6.59 -87.32 48.56
C GLU A 4 -5.90 -85.97 48.35
N SER A 5 -4.75 -85.99 47.67
CA SER A 5 -4.17 -84.79 47.11
C SER A 5 -5.12 -84.32 46.00
N LYS A 6 -6.16 -83.55 46.36
CA LYS A 6 -6.88 -82.73 45.38
C LYS A 6 -5.82 -81.90 44.68
N GLN A 7 -5.52 -82.24 43.43
CA GLN A 7 -4.59 -81.52 42.58
C GLN A 7 -5.23 -80.17 42.31
N ARG A 8 -4.98 -79.23 43.23
CA ARG A 8 -5.48 -77.88 43.12
C ARG A 8 -4.67 -77.22 42.01
N CYS A 9 -5.38 -76.64 41.04
CA CYS A 9 -4.72 -75.86 40.00
C CYS A 9 -3.82 -74.79 40.64
N MET A 10 -2.70 -74.51 39.97
CA MET A 10 -1.79 -73.46 40.40
C MET A 10 -2.50 -72.11 40.34
N GLU A 11 -2.00 -71.12 41.09
CA GLU A 11 -2.52 -69.76 41.03
C GLU A 11 -2.50 -69.24 39.57
N GLY A 12 -3.59 -68.60 39.14
CA GLY A 12 -3.78 -68.20 37.74
C GLY A 12 -4.50 -69.22 36.84
N PHE A 13 -4.91 -70.39 37.37
CA PHE A 13 -5.61 -71.43 36.62
C PHE A 13 -6.92 -71.86 37.28
N LEU A 14 -7.96 -72.11 36.48
CA LEU A 14 -9.24 -72.69 36.91
C LEU A 14 -9.36 -74.15 36.44
N GLN A 15 -10.05 -74.97 37.23
CA GLN A 15 -10.33 -76.35 36.84
C GLN A 15 -11.59 -76.39 35.96
N ASP A 16 -11.47 -76.95 34.76
CA ASP A 16 -12.61 -77.19 33.87
C ASP A 16 -13.48 -78.38 34.37
N PRO A 17 -14.68 -78.59 33.81
CA PRO A 17 -15.56 -79.70 34.19
C PRO A 17 -14.91 -81.09 34.03
N GLU A 18 -13.92 -81.22 33.16
CA GLU A 18 -13.15 -82.44 32.87
C GLU A 18 -11.95 -82.64 33.82
N GLY A 19 -11.69 -81.68 34.72
CA GLY A 19 -10.63 -81.74 35.72
C GLY A 19 -9.28 -81.15 35.29
N ASN A 20 -9.17 -80.58 34.09
CA ASN A 20 -7.95 -79.94 33.59
C ASN A 20 -7.80 -78.51 34.11
N CYS A 21 -6.56 -78.08 34.32
CA CYS A 21 -6.26 -76.71 34.70
C CYS A 21 -6.12 -75.83 33.45
N VAL A 22 -7.11 -74.97 33.23
CA VAL A 22 -7.12 -73.97 32.16
C VAL A 22 -6.68 -72.61 32.70
N ASP A 23 -5.92 -71.90 31.90
CA ASP A 23 -5.47 -70.55 32.21
C ASP A 23 -6.66 -69.60 32.40
N ILE A 24 -6.62 -68.78 33.44
CA ILE A 24 -7.64 -67.75 33.68
C ILE A 24 -7.31 -66.58 32.77
N ASN A 25 -8.24 -66.19 31.89
CA ASN A 25 -8.05 -64.96 31.14
C ASN A 25 -8.37 -63.75 32.03
N GLU A 26 -7.38 -63.17 32.72
CA GLU A 26 -7.62 -62.05 33.62
C GLU A 26 -8.09 -60.79 32.89
N CYS A 27 -7.78 -60.67 31.59
CA CYS A 27 -8.22 -59.55 30.75
C CYS A 27 -9.74 -59.55 30.49
N THR A 28 -10.41 -60.68 30.64
CA THR A 28 -11.88 -60.80 30.55
C THR A 28 -12.54 -61.08 31.91
N SER A 29 -11.79 -61.64 32.86
CA SER A 29 -12.32 -62.08 34.14
C SER A 29 -12.29 -60.98 35.20
N LEU A 30 -11.41 -59.97 35.06
CA LEU A 30 -11.35 -58.81 35.93
C LEU A 30 -11.98 -57.59 35.25
N PRO A 31 -12.75 -56.75 35.99
CA PRO A 31 -13.42 -55.57 35.41
C PRO A 31 -12.45 -54.43 35.05
N GLU A 32 -11.35 -54.24 35.78
CA GLU A 32 -10.25 -53.31 35.44
C GLU A 32 -8.89 -53.98 35.72
N PRO A 33 -8.43 -54.91 34.87
CA PRO A 33 -7.19 -55.66 35.11
C PRO A 33 -5.94 -54.77 35.07
N CYS A 34 -5.98 -53.68 34.29
CA CYS A 34 -4.89 -52.74 34.11
C CYS A 34 -5.33 -51.30 34.39
N LYS A 35 -4.38 -50.44 34.78
CA LYS A 35 -4.62 -48.98 34.92
C LYS A 35 -4.95 -48.35 33.57
N ALA A 36 -5.72 -47.27 33.58
CA ALA A 36 -6.06 -46.49 32.39
C ALA A 36 -4.80 -46.17 31.55
N GLY A 37 -4.84 -46.46 30.24
CA GLY A 37 -3.72 -46.29 29.30
C GLY A 37 -2.83 -47.53 29.09
N PHE A 38 -3.16 -48.67 29.70
CA PHE A 38 -2.47 -49.95 29.50
C PHE A 38 -3.43 -51.00 28.95
N ASN A 39 -3.01 -51.74 27.94
CA ASN A 39 -3.73 -52.91 27.43
C ASN A 39 -3.32 -54.15 28.23
N CYS A 40 -4.32 -54.93 28.63
CA CYS A 40 -4.10 -56.23 29.24
C CYS A 40 -3.74 -57.26 28.17
N ILE A 41 -2.66 -58.00 28.40
CA ILE A 41 -2.21 -59.13 27.60
C ILE A 41 -2.24 -60.35 28.51
N ASN A 42 -3.09 -61.32 28.17
CA ASN A 42 -3.20 -62.56 28.90
C ASN A 42 -1.96 -63.43 28.66
N THR A 43 -1.38 -63.97 29.73
CA THR A 43 -0.20 -64.84 29.67
C THR A 43 -0.48 -66.14 30.42
N VAL A 44 0.24 -67.21 30.12
CA VAL A 44 -0.03 -68.49 30.80
C VAL A 44 0.33 -68.37 32.29
N GLY A 45 -0.68 -68.44 33.16
CA GLY A 45 -0.62 -68.33 34.60
C GLY A 45 -0.65 -66.91 35.18
N SER A 46 -0.81 -65.87 34.35
CA SER A 46 -0.89 -64.47 34.80
C SER A 46 -1.30 -63.52 33.66
N TYR A 47 -1.23 -62.22 33.89
CA TYR A 47 -1.40 -61.22 32.83
C TYR A 47 -0.33 -60.14 32.92
N THR A 48 -0.09 -59.47 31.80
CA THR A 48 0.80 -58.31 31.74
C THR A 48 0.05 -57.09 31.22
N CYS A 49 0.31 -55.94 31.82
CA CYS A 49 -0.22 -54.67 31.34
C CYS A 49 0.84 -53.98 30.50
N GLN A 50 0.65 -53.93 29.19
CA GLN A 50 1.54 -53.20 28.30
C GLN A 50 0.95 -51.82 28.01
N LYS A 51 1.79 -50.78 27.99
CA LYS A 51 1.35 -49.43 27.65
C LYS A 51 0.66 -49.47 26.29
N ASN A 52 -0.56 -48.95 26.21
CA ASN A 52 -1.26 -48.78 24.96
C ASN A 52 -0.49 -47.69 24.19
N LEU A 53 0.49 -48.08 23.36
CA LEU A 53 1.18 -47.13 22.50
C LEU A 53 0.16 -46.69 21.45
N LEU A 54 -0.48 -45.56 21.69
CA LEU A 54 -1.27 -44.90 20.69
C LEU A 54 -0.35 -44.58 19.49
N ILE A 55 -0.51 -45.33 18.40
CA ILE A 55 0.23 -45.08 17.16
C ILE A 55 -0.50 -43.95 16.44
N CYS A 56 0.13 -42.79 16.40
CA CYS A 56 -0.41 -41.63 15.71
C CYS A 56 -0.14 -41.70 14.20
N SER A 57 -1.12 -41.27 13.41
CA SER A 57 -0.97 -41.05 11.98
C SER A 57 0.16 -40.04 11.70
N ARG A 58 0.73 -40.08 10.49
CA ARG A 58 1.72 -39.09 10.05
C ARG A 58 1.17 -37.67 10.23
N GLY A 59 2.01 -36.76 10.76
CA GLY A 59 1.62 -35.39 11.07
C GLY A 59 1.08 -35.19 12.49
N TYR A 60 1.02 -36.26 13.31
CA TYR A 60 0.60 -36.18 14.71
C TYR A 60 1.66 -36.80 15.63
N HIS A 61 1.80 -36.25 16.85
CA HIS A 61 2.62 -36.81 17.92
C HIS A 61 1.73 -37.26 19.10
N SER A 62 2.20 -38.19 19.93
CA SER A 62 1.48 -38.56 21.15
C SER A 62 1.56 -37.43 22.18
N SER A 63 0.46 -37.16 22.87
CA SER A 63 0.44 -36.29 24.07
C SER A 63 1.34 -36.86 25.17
N GLU A 64 1.72 -36.04 26.15
CA GLU A 64 2.63 -36.40 27.25
C GLU A 64 2.15 -37.64 28.04
N ASP A 65 0.83 -37.77 28.21
CA ASP A 65 0.16 -38.91 28.82
C ASP A 65 -0.02 -40.12 27.87
N GLY A 66 0.27 -39.96 26.58
CA GLY A 66 0.18 -41.01 25.56
C GLY A 66 -1.23 -41.40 25.15
N THR A 67 -2.25 -40.63 25.54
CA THR A 67 -3.67 -41.01 25.39
C THR A 67 -4.32 -40.43 24.13
N ARG A 68 -3.76 -39.35 23.57
CA ARG A 68 -4.28 -38.65 22.38
C ARG A 68 -3.18 -38.32 21.39
N CYS A 69 -3.56 -38.24 20.13
CA CYS A 69 -2.72 -37.72 19.06
C CYS A 69 -2.95 -36.22 18.94
N VAL A 70 -1.86 -35.46 19.04
CA VAL A 70 -1.84 -34.01 18.90
C VAL A 70 -1.20 -33.69 17.57
N ASP A 71 -1.83 -32.77 16.86
CA ASP A 71 -1.33 -32.26 15.60
C ASP A 71 0.08 -31.66 15.78
N VAL A 72 1.00 -32.01 14.88
CA VAL A 72 2.35 -31.42 14.88
C VAL A 72 2.25 -30.08 14.17
N ASN A 73 2.45 -28.99 14.91
CA ASN A 73 2.49 -27.67 14.28
C ASN A 73 3.80 -27.43 13.54
N GLU A 74 3.87 -27.78 12.25
CA GLU A 74 5.11 -27.66 11.47
C GLU A 74 5.57 -26.21 11.29
N CYS A 75 4.64 -25.26 11.35
CA CYS A 75 4.90 -23.82 11.26
C CYS A 75 5.63 -23.28 12.50
N GLN A 76 5.32 -23.81 13.69
CA GLN A 76 5.96 -23.42 14.94
C GLN A 76 7.27 -24.17 15.18
N SER A 77 7.35 -25.43 14.78
CA SER A 77 8.57 -26.24 14.92
C SER A 77 9.63 -25.95 13.85
N SER A 78 9.31 -25.10 12.86
CA SER A 78 10.16 -24.81 11.69
C SER A 78 10.56 -26.06 10.91
N THR A 79 9.73 -27.12 10.94
CA THR A 79 9.94 -28.35 10.15
C THR A 79 9.24 -28.32 8.78
N HIS A 80 8.51 -27.23 8.49
CA HIS A 80 7.90 -26.99 7.20
C HIS A 80 8.96 -26.77 6.09
N ARG A 81 8.59 -27.05 4.83
CA ARG A 81 9.42 -26.81 3.64
C ARG A 81 8.94 -25.63 2.79
N CYS A 82 8.21 -24.69 3.40
CA CYS A 82 7.82 -23.45 2.72
C CYS A 82 9.06 -22.68 2.24
N GLY A 83 9.02 -22.24 0.98
CA GLY A 83 10.10 -21.48 0.35
C GLY A 83 10.14 -20.02 0.80
N GLU A 84 11.17 -19.31 0.34
CA GLU A 84 11.29 -17.87 0.59
C GLU A 84 10.09 -17.12 -0.02
N GLY A 85 9.52 -16.18 0.74
CA GLY A 85 8.32 -15.46 0.30
C GLY A 85 7.00 -16.21 0.49
N GLN A 86 6.98 -17.36 1.16
CA GLN A 86 5.76 -18.09 1.53
C GLN A 86 5.38 -17.92 3.00
N ILE A 87 4.09 -18.08 3.29
CA ILE A 87 3.50 -18.11 4.63
C ILE A 87 3.07 -19.56 4.92
N CYS A 88 3.52 -20.09 6.06
CA CYS A 88 3.14 -21.41 6.53
C CYS A 88 1.79 -21.36 7.24
N HIS A 89 0.88 -22.26 6.89
CA HIS A 89 -0.38 -22.49 7.57
C HIS A 89 -0.44 -23.92 8.08
N ASN A 90 -0.59 -24.06 9.40
CA ASN A 90 -0.73 -25.36 10.05
C ASN A 90 -2.14 -25.91 9.84
N LEU A 91 -2.24 -27.19 9.49
CA LEU A 91 -3.50 -27.89 9.24
C LEU A 91 -3.51 -29.20 10.04
N PRO A 92 -4.67 -29.77 10.38
CA PRO A 92 -4.69 -31.07 11.05
C PRO A 92 -4.02 -32.17 10.23
N GLY A 93 -2.86 -32.65 10.69
CA GLY A 93 -2.05 -33.72 10.10
C GLY A 93 -1.12 -33.28 8.97
N ALA A 94 -1.04 -31.97 8.67
CA ALA A 94 -0.23 -31.44 7.57
C ALA A 94 -0.01 -29.93 7.70
N TYR A 95 0.70 -29.36 6.74
CA TYR A 95 0.79 -27.91 6.57
C TYR A 95 0.61 -27.56 5.09
N ARG A 96 0.28 -26.30 4.84
CA ARG A 96 0.33 -25.71 3.50
C ARG A 96 1.19 -24.46 3.50
N CYS A 97 1.77 -24.17 2.34
CA CYS A 97 2.57 -22.97 2.12
C CYS A 97 1.90 -22.14 1.05
N ASP A 98 1.45 -20.94 1.42
CA ASP A 98 0.81 -20.01 0.51
C ASP A 98 1.80 -18.89 0.16
N CYS A 99 1.75 -18.35 -1.04
CA CYS A 99 2.54 -17.17 -1.37
C CYS A 99 2.09 -15.98 -0.53
N LYS A 100 3.04 -15.10 -0.15
CA LYS A 100 2.70 -13.80 0.46
C LYS A 100 1.73 -13.02 -0.44
N MET A 101 0.97 -12.13 0.17
CA MET A 101 0.09 -11.21 -0.58
C MET A 101 0.90 -10.46 -1.65
N GLY A 102 0.32 -10.33 -2.86
CA GLY A 102 0.99 -9.74 -4.02
C GLY A 102 1.89 -10.70 -4.80
N TYR A 103 1.97 -11.97 -4.41
CA TYR A 103 2.75 -13.00 -5.12
C TYR A 103 1.88 -14.14 -5.61
N GLN A 104 2.27 -14.75 -6.71
CA GLN A 104 1.65 -15.94 -7.26
C GLN A 104 2.64 -17.10 -7.35
N TYR A 105 2.14 -18.33 -7.17
CA TYR A 105 2.97 -19.52 -7.28
C TYR A 105 3.24 -19.84 -8.75
N ASP A 106 4.50 -19.79 -9.16
CA ASP A 106 4.93 -20.21 -10.48
C ASP A 106 5.30 -21.70 -10.47
N SER A 107 4.57 -22.50 -11.25
CA SER A 107 4.75 -23.95 -11.29
C SER A 107 6.07 -24.37 -11.97
N PHE A 108 6.61 -23.52 -12.84
CA PHE A 108 7.86 -23.79 -13.56
C PHE A 108 9.08 -23.61 -12.66
N SER A 109 9.23 -22.43 -12.06
CA SER A 109 10.32 -22.13 -11.11
C SER A 109 10.10 -22.73 -9.72
N ARG A 110 8.87 -23.17 -9.41
CA ARG A 110 8.45 -23.67 -8.08
C ARG A 110 8.66 -22.67 -6.96
N THR A 111 8.58 -21.38 -7.27
CA THR A 111 8.72 -20.28 -6.31
C THR A 111 7.55 -19.31 -6.42
N CYS A 112 7.43 -18.44 -5.41
CA CYS A 112 6.48 -17.33 -5.47
C CYS A 112 7.12 -16.17 -6.23
N ILE A 113 6.50 -15.78 -7.33
CA ILE A 113 6.92 -14.63 -8.13
C ILE A 113 5.95 -13.48 -7.89
N ASP A 114 6.50 -12.28 -7.96
CA ASP A 114 5.76 -11.05 -7.82
C ASP A 114 4.67 -10.93 -8.90
N ILE A 115 3.47 -10.52 -8.51
CA ILE A 115 2.39 -10.24 -9.45
C ILE A 115 2.60 -8.84 -9.99
N ASN A 116 2.86 -8.72 -11.29
CA ASN A 116 2.96 -7.39 -11.87
C ASN A 116 1.57 -6.78 -12.09
N GLU A 117 1.07 -6.01 -11.12
CA GLU A 117 -0.28 -5.46 -11.20
C GLU A 117 -0.39 -4.40 -12.31
N CYS A 118 0.67 -3.61 -12.55
CA CYS A 118 0.70 -2.62 -13.63
C CYS A 118 0.56 -3.24 -15.02
N TRP A 119 1.11 -4.46 -15.22
CA TRP A 119 0.97 -5.21 -16.46
C TRP A 119 -0.39 -5.90 -16.57
N ASN A 120 -0.88 -6.45 -15.46
CA ASN A 120 -2.13 -7.20 -15.44
C ASN A 120 -3.38 -6.31 -15.54
N TYR A 121 -3.29 -5.07 -15.04
CA TYR A 121 -4.40 -4.11 -14.99
C TYR A 121 -3.99 -2.72 -15.53
N PRO A 122 -3.57 -2.65 -16.82
CA PRO A 122 -3.03 -1.42 -17.39
C PRO A 122 -4.09 -0.31 -17.41
N GLY A 123 -3.75 0.86 -16.87
CA GLY A 123 -4.62 2.05 -16.83
C GLY A 123 -5.83 1.95 -15.88
N GLN A 124 -5.94 0.89 -15.07
CA GLN A 124 -7.05 0.71 -14.13
C GLN A 124 -6.65 0.97 -12.66
N LEU A 125 -5.35 0.88 -12.36
CA LEU A 125 -4.84 1.00 -10.98
C LEU A 125 -4.51 2.43 -10.56
N CYS A 126 -3.89 3.17 -11.47
CA CYS A 126 -3.35 4.50 -11.23
C CYS A 126 -3.88 5.48 -12.27
N GLN A 127 -4.12 6.73 -11.89
CA GLN A 127 -4.59 7.76 -12.82
C GLN A 127 -3.53 8.15 -13.86
N HIS A 128 -2.26 8.27 -13.45
CA HIS A 128 -1.15 8.65 -14.33
C HIS A 128 -0.18 7.47 -14.53
N SER A 129 0.82 7.31 -13.65
CA SER A 129 1.87 6.31 -13.79
C SER A 129 1.72 5.19 -12.76
N CYS A 130 2.03 3.95 -13.17
CA CYS A 130 2.06 2.76 -12.31
C CYS A 130 3.45 2.15 -12.33
N GLU A 131 4.02 1.93 -11.15
CA GLU A 131 5.32 1.30 -10.95
C GLU A 131 5.14 0.02 -10.13
N ASN A 132 5.54 -1.11 -10.70
CA ASN A 132 5.46 -2.39 -10.01
C ASN A 132 6.53 -2.51 -8.93
N THR A 133 6.17 -3.02 -7.75
CA THR A 133 7.07 -3.17 -6.60
C THR A 133 6.94 -4.59 -6.01
N PRO A 134 7.95 -5.12 -5.32
CA PRO A 134 7.81 -6.45 -4.71
C PRO A 134 6.64 -6.53 -3.72
N GLY A 135 5.61 -7.30 -4.07
CA GLY A 135 4.37 -7.55 -3.32
C GLY A 135 3.26 -6.51 -3.51
N SER A 136 3.45 -5.49 -4.35
CA SER A 136 2.46 -4.45 -4.60
C SER A 136 2.80 -3.55 -5.80
N TYR A 137 2.12 -2.42 -5.93
CA TYR A 137 2.46 -1.38 -6.89
C TYR A 137 2.40 0.00 -6.23
N HIS A 138 3.05 0.95 -6.86
CA HIS A 138 3.04 2.36 -6.47
C HIS A 138 2.54 3.21 -7.62
N CYS A 139 1.58 4.09 -7.35
CA CYS A 139 1.13 5.07 -8.32
C CYS A 139 1.91 6.37 -8.17
N SER A 140 2.34 6.95 -9.29
CA SER A 140 3.01 8.24 -9.34
C SER A 140 2.27 9.22 -10.26
N CYS A 141 2.32 10.49 -9.92
CA CYS A 141 1.67 11.56 -10.67
C CYS A 141 2.69 12.34 -11.51
N SER A 142 2.29 12.76 -12.71
CA SER A 142 3.06 13.70 -13.54
C SER A 142 3.32 15.02 -12.82
N SER A 143 4.32 15.78 -13.28
CA SER A 143 4.62 17.13 -12.79
C SER A 143 3.38 18.03 -12.79
N GLY A 144 3.23 18.88 -11.77
CA GLY A 144 2.03 19.70 -11.57
C GLY A 144 0.90 19.00 -10.80
N PHE A 145 1.09 17.73 -10.42
CA PHE A 145 0.11 16.97 -9.65
C PHE A 145 0.71 16.33 -8.41
N ARG A 146 -0.13 16.11 -7.40
CA ARG A 146 0.20 15.37 -6.19
C ARG A 146 -0.68 14.13 -6.07
N LEU A 147 -0.14 13.07 -5.50
CA LEU A 147 -0.89 11.85 -5.23
C LEU A 147 -1.94 12.12 -4.15
N ALA A 148 -3.19 11.77 -4.43
CA ALA A 148 -4.31 11.88 -3.51
C ALA A 148 -4.17 10.90 -2.34
N TYR A 149 -4.98 11.09 -1.30
CA TYR A 149 -4.93 10.25 -0.09
C TYR A 149 -5.23 8.76 -0.35
N ASP A 150 -5.98 8.45 -1.42
CA ASP A 150 -6.27 7.08 -1.81
C ASP A 150 -5.08 6.36 -2.48
N GLY A 151 -3.99 7.08 -2.74
CA GLY A 151 -2.79 6.53 -3.37
C GLY A 151 -2.94 6.18 -4.84
N LYS A 152 -4.01 6.65 -5.53
CA LYS A 152 -4.32 6.27 -6.92
C LYS A 152 -4.64 7.45 -7.82
N HIS A 153 -5.36 8.44 -7.30
CA HIS A 153 -5.74 9.63 -8.06
C HIS A 153 -4.69 10.72 -7.92
N CYS A 154 -4.66 11.60 -8.91
CA CYS A 154 -3.74 12.73 -8.98
C CYS A 154 -4.55 14.02 -8.91
N GLU A 155 -4.27 14.80 -7.88
CA GLU A 155 -4.86 16.12 -7.67
C GLU A 155 -3.93 17.19 -8.21
N ASP A 156 -4.52 18.17 -8.89
CA ASP A 156 -3.82 19.35 -9.37
C ASP A 156 -3.17 20.11 -8.21
N VAL A 157 -1.90 20.50 -8.38
CA VAL A 157 -1.20 21.30 -7.39
C VAL A 157 -1.44 22.76 -7.74
N ASN A 158 -1.99 23.53 -6.81
CA ASN A 158 -2.11 24.96 -7.00
C ASN A 158 -0.77 25.66 -6.76
N GLU A 159 0.01 25.90 -7.82
CA GLU A 159 1.30 26.55 -7.65
C GLU A 159 1.17 28.02 -7.22
N CYS A 160 0.01 28.66 -7.47
CA CYS A 160 -0.24 30.05 -7.06
C CYS A 160 -0.22 30.25 -5.53
N ASP A 161 -0.40 29.19 -4.73
CA ASP A 161 -0.29 29.28 -3.26
C ASP A 161 1.13 29.70 -2.82
N SER A 162 2.14 29.46 -3.67
CA SER A 162 3.52 29.87 -3.44
C SER A 162 3.84 31.29 -3.93
N ASN A 163 2.89 31.99 -4.54
CA ASN A 163 3.07 33.28 -5.22
C ASN A 163 4.28 33.31 -6.20
N PRO A 164 4.31 32.43 -7.22
CA PRO A 164 5.45 32.34 -8.14
C PRO A 164 5.52 33.52 -9.11
N CYS A 165 4.40 34.18 -9.38
CA CYS A 165 4.28 35.27 -10.35
C CYS A 165 4.54 36.65 -9.71
N ASN A 166 5.12 37.57 -10.48
CA ASN A 166 5.34 38.95 -10.05
C ASN A 166 4.02 39.73 -9.86
N GLN A 167 3.02 39.45 -10.71
CA GLN A 167 1.72 40.12 -10.68
C GLN A 167 0.58 39.11 -10.50
N GLU A 168 -0.17 38.78 -11.56
CA GLU A 168 -1.33 37.91 -11.47
C GLU A 168 -0.92 36.45 -11.74
N CYS A 169 -1.45 35.52 -10.94
CA CYS A 169 -1.25 34.09 -11.10
C CYS A 169 -2.61 33.42 -11.34
N ALA A 170 -2.68 32.55 -12.34
CA ALA A 170 -3.81 31.66 -12.53
C ALA A 170 -3.34 30.21 -12.47
N ASN A 171 -3.99 29.44 -11.59
CA ASN A 171 -3.80 28.00 -11.55
C ASN A 171 -4.50 27.36 -12.76
N ILE A 172 -3.81 26.48 -13.47
CA ILE A 172 -4.35 25.74 -14.61
C ILE A 172 -4.13 24.25 -14.40
N TYR A 173 -4.88 23.40 -15.09
CA TYR A 173 -4.74 21.96 -14.89
C TYR A 173 -3.34 21.47 -15.30
N GLY A 174 -2.56 21.01 -14.31
CA GLY A 174 -1.19 20.51 -14.42
C GLY A 174 -0.10 21.57 -14.42
N SER A 175 -0.42 22.85 -14.20
CA SER A 175 0.57 23.94 -14.15
C SER A 175 -0.05 25.25 -13.66
N TYR A 176 0.65 26.35 -13.88
CA TYR A 176 0.15 27.71 -13.64
C TYR A 176 0.60 28.63 -14.76
N GLN A 177 -0.10 29.76 -14.89
CA GLN A 177 0.29 30.80 -15.81
C GLN A 177 0.30 32.16 -15.11
N CYS A 178 1.39 32.90 -15.33
CA CYS A 178 1.50 34.27 -14.88
C CYS A 178 0.95 35.23 -15.93
N TYR A 179 0.19 36.23 -15.48
CA TYR A 179 -0.31 37.31 -16.30
C TYR A 179 0.17 38.66 -15.77
N CYS A 180 0.37 39.57 -16.71
CA CYS A 180 0.77 40.94 -16.42
C CYS A 180 -0.44 41.86 -16.57
N ARG A 181 -0.56 42.82 -15.65
CA ARG A 181 -1.54 43.90 -15.76
C ARG A 181 -1.27 44.72 -17.02
N GLN A 182 -2.28 45.46 -17.45
CA GLN A 182 -2.17 46.37 -18.59
C GLN A 182 -0.96 47.33 -18.43
N GLY A 183 -0.21 47.54 -19.52
CA GLY A 183 1.02 48.33 -19.51
C GLY A 183 2.30 47.53 -19.22
N TYR A 184 2.18 46.22 -18.96
CA TYR A 184 3.31 45.32 -18.72
C TYR A 184 3.31 44.16 -19.71
N GLN A 185 4.51 43.66 -20.02
CA GLN A 185 4.74 42.47 -20.83
C GLN A 185 5.41 41.37 -20.00
N LEU A 186 5.02 40.12 -20.25
CA LEU A 186 5.62 38.97 -19.58
C LEU A 186 7.06 38.79 -20.09
N ALA A 187 8.01 38.64 -19.18
CA ALA A 187 9.41 38.41 -19.50
C ALA A 187 9.65 36.96 -19.96
N GLU A 188 10.84 36.70 -20.51
CA GLU A 188 11.24 35.36 -20.99
C GLU A 188 11.23 34.28 -19.89
N ASP A 189 11.41 34.69 -18.63
CA ASP A 189 11.30 33.78 -17.48
C ASP A 189 9.87 33.29 -17.24
N SER A 190 8.86 33.86 -17.91
CA SER A 190 7.42 33.56 -17.74
C SER A 190 6.85 33.83 -16.35
N HIS A 191 7.58 34.58 -15.51
CA HIS A 191 7.17 34.91 -14.13
C HIS A 191 7.16 36.41 -13.87
N SER A 192 8.09 37.14 -14.48
CA SER A 192 8.32 38.55 -14.25
C SER A 192 7.55 39.40 -15.25
N CYS A 193 6.97 40.49 -14.77
CA CYS A 193 6.29 41.48 -15.61
C CYS A 193 7.20 42.70 -15.78
N LYS A 194 7.61 42.96 -17.02
CA LYS A 194 8.40 44.13 -17.38
C LYS A 194 7.49 45.22 -17.91
N ASP A 195 7.73 46.43 -17.44
CA ASP A 195 7.07 47.63 -17.93
C ASP A 195 7.27 47.76 -19.44
N ILE A 196 6.20 48.08 -20.17
CA ILE A 196 6.28 48.32 -21.61
C ILE A 196 6.72 49.77 -21.78
N ASP A 197 7.90 50.00 -22.35
CA ASP A 197 8.32 51.35 -22.72
C ASP A 197 7.55 51.80 -23.97
N GLU A 198 6.37 52.40 -23.79
CA GLU A 198 5.57 52.85 -24.92
C GLU A 198 6.28 53.97 -25.68
N CYS A 199 7.05 54.81 -24.96
CA CYS A 199 7.83 55.89 -25.56
C CYS A 199 8.89 55.36 -26.55
N ALA A 200 9.51 54.22 -26.25
CA ALA A 200 10.45 53.54 -27.15
C ALA A 200 9.74 52.78 -28.28
N GLN A 201 8.61 52.13 -28.01
CA GLN A 201 7.89 51.32 -28.99
C GLN A 201 7.14 52.15 -30.03
N SER A 202 6.66 53.35 -29.69
CA SER A 202 5.85 54.22 -30.56
C SER A 202 6.38 55.66 -30.61
N ALA A 203 7.68 55.79 -30.87
CA ALA A 203 8.40 57.06 -30.91
C ALA A 203 7.74 58.07 -31.86
N GLY A 204 7.29 59.21 -31.32
CA GLY A 204 6.75 60.35 -32.08
C GLY A 204 5.23 60.31 -32.37
N ILE A 205 4.53 59.23 -32.03
CA ILE A 205 3.07 59.11 -32.25
C ILE A 205 2.28 59.38 -30.94
N LEU A 206 2.86 59.05 -29.79
CA LEU A 206 2.16 59.07 -28.50
C LEU A 206 1.95 60.47 -27.92
N CYS A 207 2.96 61.34 -28.01
CA CYS A 207 2.98 62.67 -27.40
C CYS A 207 3.42 63.71 -28.42
N THR A 208 2.86 64.93 -28.33
CA THR A 208 3.23 66.03 -29.24
C THR A 208 4.64 66.59 -28.99
N PHE A 209 5.15 66.53 -27.76
CA PHE A 209 6.45 67.10 -27.41
C PHE A 209 7.39 66.07 -26.78
N ARG A 210 7.17 65.71 -25.51
CA ARG A 210 8.04 64.77 -24.79
C ARG A 210 7.21 63.65 -24.18
N CYS A 211 7.66 62.42 -24.38
CA CYS A 211 7.13 61.21 -23.73
C CYS A 211 8.04 60.82 -22.57
N LEU A 212 7.46 60.42 -21.45
CA LEU A 212 8.14 59.90 -20.26
C LEU A 212 7.55 58.53 -19.94
N ASN A 213 8.39 57.49 -19.95
CA ASN A 213 7.98 56.15 -19.56
C ASN A 213 7.78 56.07 -18.04
N VAL A 214 6.67 55.50 -17.57
CA VAL A 214 6.37 55.32 -16.15
C VAL A 214 5.84 53.90 -15.89
N PRO A 215 5.96 53.34 -14.68
CA PRO A 215 5.45 51.99 -14.43
C PRO A 215 3.95 51.83 -14.77
N GLY A 216 3.65 50.97 -15.72
CA GLY A 216 2.32 50.61 -16.23
C GLY A 216 1.75 51.57 -17.28
N SER A 217 2.47 52.63 -17.68
CA SER A 217 1.98 53.59 -18.68
C SER A 217 3.06 54.57 -19.18
N TYR A 218 2.64 55.61 -19.88
CA TYR A 218 3.49 56.75 -20.21
C TYR A 218 2.80 58.07 -19.86
N GLN A 219 3.60 59.11 -19.67
CA GLN A 219 3.13 60.46 -19.45
C GLN A 219 3.72 61.41 -20.49
N CYS A 220 2.88 62.27 -21.05
CA CYS A 220 3.32 63.33 -21.94
C CYS A 220 3.63 64.61 -21.16
N ALA A 221 4.72 65.29 -21.51
CA ALA A 221 5.11 66.57 -20.95
C ALA A 221 5.16 67.66 -22.02
N CYS A 222 4.73 68.87 -21.67
CA CYS A 222 4.83 70.06 -22.51
C CYS A 222 5.99 70.97 -22.07
N PRO A 223 6.46 71.88 -22.93
CA PRO A 223 7.39 72.93 -22.53
C PRO A 223 6.81 73.81 -21.42
N ASP A 224 7.61 74.13 -20.39
CA ASP A 224 7.17 74.93 -19.24
C ASP A 224 6.72 76.35 -19.63
N GLN A 225 7.30 76.88 -20.71
CA GLN A 225 7.02 78.22 -21.22
C GLN A 225 5.93 78.20 -22.29
N GLY A 226 4.78 78.81 -21.97
CA GLY A 226 3.76 79.14 -22.96
C GLY A 226 2.83 78.01 -23.39
N TYR A 227 2.96 76.78 -22.86
CA TYR A 227 2.08 75.65 -23.21
C TYR A 227 1.51 74.92 -21.98
N THR A 228 0.33 74.32 -22.13
CA THR A 228 -0.33 73.44 -21.15
C THR A 228 -0.80 72.16 -21.83
N MET A 229 -0.84 71.06 -21.08
CA MET A 229 -1.43 69.80 -21.53
C MET A 229 -2.91 69.99 -21.92
N ALA A 230 -3.29 69.52 -23.10
CA ALA A 230 -4.69 69.48 -23.52
C ALA A 230 -5.46 68.37 -22.79
N ALA A 231 -6.79 68.41 -22.85
CA ALA A 231 -7.68 67.45 -22.18
C ALA A 231 -7.50 65.98 -22.64
N ASN A 232 -6.90 65.76 -23.81
CA ASN A 232 -6.58 64.43 -24.31
C ASN A 232 -5.30 63.82 -23.69
N GLY A 233 -4.58 64.57 -22.84
CA GLY A 233 -3.35 64.11 -22.19
C GLY A 233 -2.17 63.87 -23.14
N ARG A 234 -2.26 64.24 -24.41
CA ARG A 234 -1.23 63.94 -25.45
C ARG A 234 -0.71 65.16 -26.18
N THR A 235 -1.54 66.20 -26.34
CA THR A 235 -1.18 67.41 -27.08
C THR A 235 -0.90 68.61 -26.16
N CYS A 236 -0.06 69.53 -26.65
CA CYS A 236 0.25 70.79 -25.98
C CYS A 236 -0.56 71.93 -26.61
N ARG A 237 -1.30 72.69 -25.81
CA ARG A 237 -1.99 73.92 -26.25
C ARG A 237 -1.28 75.15 -25.73
N GLY A 238 -1.19 76.19 -26.55
CA GLY A 238 -0.58 77.46 -26.14
C GLY A 238 -1.43 78.14 -25.07
N LYS A 239 -0.82 78.60 -23.98
CA LYS A 239 -1.45 79.39 -22.90
C LYS A 239 -2.10 80.69 -23.40
N ASN A 240 -1.73 81.15 -24.60
CA ASN A 240 -2.19 82.40 -25.21
C ASN A 240 -3.24 82.24 -26.32
N GLU A 241 -3.72 81.01 -26.60
CA GLU A 241 -4.87 80.81 -27.48
C GLU A 241 -6.17 81.07 -26.70
N ARG A 242 -6.42 82.34 -26.37
CA ARG A 242 -7.81 82.79 -26.19
C ARG A 242 -8.49 82.56 -27.54
N GLU A 243 -9.65 81.90 -27.47
CA GLU A 243 -10.56 81.69 -28.59
C GLU A 243 -10.68 82.97 -29.42
N LYS A 244 -10.05 83.00 -30.60
CA LYS A 244 -10.49 83.92 -31.65
C LYS A 244 -11.82 83.38 -32.14
N ILE A 245 -12.88 83.70 -31.41
CA ILE A 245 -14.24 83.74 -31.96
C ILE A 245 -14.17 84.82 -33.04
N ALA A 246 -13.93 84.40 -34.28
CA ALA A 246 -14.19 85.22 -35.44
C ALA A 246 -15.72 85.36 -35.55
N SER A 247 -16.27 86.38 -34.87
CA SER A 247 -17.52 86.99 -35.28
C SER A 247 -17.21 87.77 -36.55
N CYS A 248 -17.48 87.16 -37.71
CA CYS A 248 -17.74 87.92 -38.92
C CYS A 248 -19.22 88.33 -38.88
N HIS A 249 -19.46 89.62 -38.71
CA HIS A 249 -20.72 90.29 -39.06
C HIS A 249 -20.64 90.77 -40.51
#